data_AF-A0A0Q4PYK2-F1
#
_entry.id   AF-A0A0Q4PYK2-F1
#
_cell.length_a   1.000
_cell.length_b   1.000
_cell.length_c   1.000
_cell.angle_alpha   90.00
_cell.angle_beta   90.00
_cell.angle_gamma   90.00
#
_symmetry.space_group_name_H-M   'P 1'
#
loop_
_entity.id
_entity.type
_entity.pdbx_description
1 polymer ?
#
loop_
_entity_poly.entity_id
_entity_poly.type
_entity_poly.pdbx_seq_one_letter_code
_entity_poly.pdbx_strand_id
1 'polypeptide(L)'
;MTDAALPERLARAITLAGPISLAQFMGAANAHYYATRDPLGAKGDFTTAPEISQMFGELIGLSLADGWDRAGRPAARYVEFGPGRGTLAADALRAMESAGCTPGVHFVETSPTLRAEQAKHVPQAEWAMDGVGLPDDGPLLVVANEFFDALPIRQLVKTAEGWRERLVACQDTLFLPIVGTRGFDPIIPPHLQGAPLGSVLETAPAAVAILRQLAKRIVAQGGCALIIDYGYSGPAIGDTLQAVRGHGFVNPYENPGEQDLTAHVDFATLAEAARAEDAMAYGPVEQGALLKALGIDARVQALSARSPDRGAGLRADRDRLVEDEQMGSLFKAIAITSPGWPVPAGFA
;
A
#
# COMPACT_ATOMS: atom_id res chain seq x y z
N MET A 1 0.31 -35.49 2.18
CA MET A 1 -0.82 -34.92 1.41
C MET A 1 -0.19 -33.99 0.41
N THR A 2 -0.29 -34.29 -0.89
CA THR A 2 0.14 -33.36 -1.95
C THR A 2 -0.58 -32.03 -1.71
N ASP A 3 0.17 -30.95 -1.48
CA ASP A 3 -0.42 -29.63 -1.29
C ASP A 3 -1.11 -29.29 -2.62
N ALA A 4 -2.44 -29.40 -2.65
CA ALA A 4 -3.19 -29.12 -3.87
C ALA A 4 -2.93 -27.67 -4.27
N ALA A 5 -2.82 -27.40 -5.57
CA ALA A 5 -2.62 -26.04 -6.04
C ALA A 5 -3.77 -25.13 -5.56
N LEU A 6 -3.49 -23.83 -5.49
CA LEU A 6 -4.41 -22.86 -4.90
C LEU A 6 -5.82 -22.90 -5.54
N PRO A 7 -5.97 -23.00 -6.87
CA PRO A 7 -7.29 -23.11 -7.50
C PRO A 7 -8.12 -24.29 -6.98
N GLU A 8 -7.53 -25.47 -6.83
CA GLU A 8 -8.23 -26.66 -6.32
C GLU A 8 -8.64 -26.50 -4.86
N ARG A 9 -7.80 -25.84 -4.05
CA ARG A 9 -8.11 -25.55 -2.64
C ARG A 9 -9.29 -24.58 -2.52
N LEU A 10 -9.31 -23.50 -3.31
CA LEU A 10 -10.41 -22.53 -3.33
C LEU A 10 -11.69 -23.18 -3.85
N ALA A 11 -11.61 -23.93 -4.95
CA ALA A 11 -12.75 -24.65 -5.53
C ALA A 11 -13.38 -25.62 -4.53
N ARG A 12 -12.55 -26.41 -3.83
CA ARG A 12 -13.00 -27.31 -2.77
C ARG A 12 -13.67 -26.56 -1.62
N ALA A 13 -13.11 -25.43 -1.17
CA ALA A 13 -13.69 -24.62 -0.11
C ALA A 13 -15.07 -24.08 -0.51
N ILE A 14 -15.19 -23.54 -1.72
CA ILE A 14 -16.46 -23.00 -2.25
C ILE A 14 -17.49 -24.12 -2.44
N THR A 15 -17.07 -25.29 -2.91
CA THR A 15 -17.98 -26.44 -3.10
C THR A 15 -18.55 -26.95 -1.77
N LEU A 16 -17.75 -26.91 -0.70
CA LEU A 16 -18.15 -27.39 0.63
C LEU A 16 -18.94 -26.36 1.44
N ALA A 17 -18.58 -25.08 1.37
CA ALA A 17 -19.10 -24.03 2.25
C ALA A 17 -19.96 -22.98 1.53
N GLY A 18 -20.05 -23.04 0.19
CA GLY A 18 -20.69 -22.03 -0.65
C GLY A 18 -19.74 -20.90 -1.08
N PRO A 19 -20.25 -19.94 -1.87
CA PRO A 19 -19.48 -18.82 -2.40
C PRO A 19 -18.76 -18.01 -1.32
N ILE A 20 -17.54 -17.57 -1.59
CA ILE A 20 -16.71 -16.79 -0.67
C ILE A 20 -16.74 -15.30 -1.02
N SER A 21 -16.42 -14.42 -0.07
CA SER A 21 -16.27 -12.99 -0.39
C SER A 21 -15.09 -12.73 -1.33
N LEU A 22 -15.16 -11.65 -2.10
CA LEU A 22 -14.01 -11.17 -2.89
C LEU A 22 -12.76 -11.00 -2.00
N ALA A 23 -12.92 -10.51 -0.77
CA ALA A 23 -11.82 -10.36 0.18
C ALA A 23 -11.13 -11.69 0.51
N GLN A 24 -11.90 -12.78 0.67
CA GLN A 24 -11.31 -14.10 0.92
C GLN A 24 -10.57 -14.62 -0.32
N PHE A 25 -11.12 -14.40 -1.51
CA PHE A 25 -10.49 -14.78 -2.77
C PHE A 25 -9.18 -14.00 -3.00
N MET A 26 -9.24 -12.67 -2.94
CA MET A 26 -8.09 -11.78 -3.12
C MET A 26 -6.99 -12.05 -2.11
N GLY A 27 -7.34 -12.18 -0.82
CA GLY A 27 -6.36 -12.49 0.23
C GLY A 27 -5.66 -13.83 0.03
N ALA A 28 -6.37 -14.86 -0.42
CA ALA A 28 -5.76 -16.16 -0.70
C ALA A 28 -4.88 -16.13 -1.96
N ALA A 29 -5.30 -15.44 -3.02
CA ALA A 29 -4.54 -15.25 -4.25
C ALA A 29 -3.24 -14.49 -3.99
N ASN A 30 -3.31 -13.31 -3.38
CA ASN A 30 -2.14 -12.47 -3.13
C ASN A 30 -1.16 -13.14 -2.15
N ALA A 31 -1.66 -13.80 -1.10
CA ALA A 31 -0.79 -14.55 -0.18
C ALA A 31 0.01 -15.65 -0.89
N HIS A 32 -0.58 -16.32 -1.89
CA HIS A 32 0.14 -17.31 -2.69
C HIS A 32 1.10 -16.65 -3.69
N TYR A 33 0.66 -15.59 -4.36
CA TYR A 33 1.45 -14.85 -5.34
C TYR A 33 2.75 -14.33 -4.72
N TYR A 34 2.67 -13.56 -3.63
CA TYR A 34 3.85 -13.00 -2.97
C TYR A 34 4.72 -14.04 -2.25
N ALA A 35 4.19 -15.19 -1.87
CA ALA A 35 4.97 -16.25 -1.22
C ALA A 35 5.82 -17.07 -2.21
N THR A 36 5.43 -17.14 -3.48
CA THR A 36 6.00 -18.11 -4.44
C THR A 36 6.96 -17.51 -5.46
N ARG A 37 7.01 -16.18 -5.62
CA ARG A 37 7.87 -15.50 -6.60
C ARG A 37 8.29 -14.11 -6.14
N ASP A 38 9.27 -13.52 -6.84
CA ASP A 38 9.59 -12.09 -6.76
C ASP A 38 8.84 -11.38 -7.92
N PRO A 39 7.80 -10.57 -7.63
CA PRO A 39 6.98 -9.97 -8.66
C PRO A 39 7.51 -8.62 -9.19
N LEU A 40 8.61 -8.09 -8.66
CA LEU A 40 9.00 -6.69 -8.84
C LEU A 40 10.06 -6.45 -9.93
N GLY A 41 9.92 -5.34 -10.66
CA GLY A 41 10.94 -4.76 -11.55
C GLY A 41 10.75 -5.08 -13.03
N ALA A 42 11.73 -4.72 -13.88
CA ALA A 42 11.63 -4.85 -15.36
C ALA A 42 11.48 -6.29 -15.90
N LYS A 43 11.66 -7.30 -15.05
CA LYS A 43 11.40 -8.72 -15.34
C LYS A 43 10.21 -9.28 -14.55
N GLY A 44 9.63 -8.49 -13.65
CA GLY A 44 8.45 -8.79 -12.86
C GLY A 44 7.17 -8.31 -13.55
N ASP A 45 6.04 -8.35 -12.83
CA ASP A 45 4.73 -8.01 -13.39
C ASP A 45 4.46 -6.49 -13.39
N PHE A 46 5.12 -5.72 -12.51
CA PHE A 46 4.99 -4.26 -12.41
C PHE A 46 6.27 -3.57 -11.91
N THR A 47 6.35 -2.25 -12.15
CA THR A 47 7.44 -1.37 -11.72
C THR A 47 6.90 -0.34 -10.72
N THR A 48 7.40 -0.37 -9.49
CA THR A 48 7.01 0.54 -8.39
C THR A 48 7.87 1.80 -8.36
N ALA A 49 7.44 2.84 -7.62
CA ALA A 49 8.18 4.10 -7.50
C ALA A 49 9.66 3.92 -7.04
N PRO A 50 9.97 3.06 -6.03
CA PRO A 50 11.35 2.82 -5.61
C PRO A 50 12.23 2.20 -6.69
N GLU A 51 11.67 1.38 -7.59
CA GLU A 51 12.41 0.73 -8.67
C GLU A 51 12.67 1.68 -9.85
N ILE A 52 11.94 2.80 -9.94
CA ILE A 52 12.14 3.83 -10.98
C ILE A 52 13.32 4.72 -10.61
N SER A 53 13.41 5.20 -9.37
CA SER A 53 14.45 6.14 -8.98
C SER A 53 14.80 6.15 -7.51
N GLN A 54 16.10 6.20 -7.22
CA GLN A 54 16.62 6.43 -5.86
C GLN A 54 16.09 7.72 -5.23
N MET A 55 15.73 8.71 -6.05
CA MET A 55 15.22 9.99 -5.57
C MET A 55 13.94 9.82 -4.76
N PHE A 56 13.12 8.80 -5.06
CA PHE A 56 11.89 8.53 -4.32
C PHE A 56 12.23 8.13 -2.87
N GLY A 57 13.03 7.07 -2.68
CA GLY A 57 13.43 6.61 -1.34
C GLY A 57 14.19 7.67 -0.55
N GLU A 58 15.10 8.41 -1.19
CA GLU A 58 15.86 9.49 -0.54
C GLU A 58 14.96 10.59 0.02
N LEU A 59 13.98 11.06 -0.76
CA LEU A 59 13.10 12.16 -0.35
C LEU A 59 12.11 11.72 0.74
N ILE A 60 11.59 10.48 0.65
CA ILE A 60 10.73 9.92 1.69
C ILE A 60 11.51 9.75 3.01
N GLY A 61 12.73 9.20 2.95
CA GLY A 61 13.62 9.10 4.12
C GLY A 61 13.95 10.46 4.73
N LEU A 62 14.27 11.47 3.91
CA LEU A 62 14.56 12.82 4.39
C LEU A 62 13.34 13.51 5.00
N SER A 63 12.12 13.28 4.49
CA SER A 63 10.90 13.79 5.11
C SER A 63 10.68 13.22 6.52
N LEU A 64 10.95 11.92 6.71
CA LEU A 64 10.93 11.30 8.03
C LEU A 64 12.03 11.82 8.95
N ALA A 65 13.26 11.98 8.44
CA ALA A 65 14.38 12.52 9.21
C ALA A 65 14.13 13.97 9.66
N ASP A 66 13.52 14.81 8.81
CA ASP A 66 13.14 16.17 9.17
C ASP A 66 12.10 16.19 10.30
N GLY A 67 11.05 15.36 10.20
CA GLY A 67 10.06 15.22 11.26
C GLY A 67 10.68 14.73 12.58
N TRP A 68 11.60 13.76 12.51
CA TRP A 68 12.37 13.26 13.65
C TRP A 68 13.27 14.32 14.28
N ASP A 69 13.96 15.13 13.47
CA ASP A 69 14.83 16.21 13.94
C ASP A 69 14.01 17.27 14.69
N ARG A 70 12.90 17.73 14.08
CA ARG A 70 11.98 18.70 14.68
C ARG A 70 11.26 18.16 15.93
N ALA A 71 11.16 16.84 16.06
CA ALA A 71 10.63 16.18 17.26
C ALA A 71 11.67 16.06 18.39
N GLY A 72 12.89 16.59 18.22
CA GLY A 72 13.93 16.58 19.24
C GLY A 72 14.83 15.34 19.20
N ARG A 73 14.92 14.67 18.05
CA ARG A 73 15.81 13.51 17.82
C ARG A 73 15.65 12.34 18.81
N PRO A 74 14.43 11.87 19.09
CA PRO A 74 14.23 10.72 19.99
C PRO A 74 14.84 9.43 19.41
N ALA A 75 15.12 8.44 20.26
CA ALA A 75 15.48 7.11 19.78
C ALA A 75 14.28 6.48 19.05
N ALA A 76 14.34 6.42 17.71
CA ALA A 76 13.22 6.04 16.86
C ALA A 76 13.43 4.69 16.16
N ARG A 77 12.38 4.21 15.49
CA ARG A 77 12.37 2.96 14.71
C ARG A 77 11.86 3.27 13.30
N TYR A 78 12.64 2.91 12.29
CA TYR A 78 12.16 2.90 10.90
C TYR A 78 11.33 1.64 10.72
N VAL A 79 10.10 1.79 10.23
CA VAL A 79 9.22 0.68 9.95
C VAL A 79 8.74 0.75 8.50
N GLU A 80 8.84 -0.34 7.76
CA GLU A 80 8.27 -0.42 6.41
C GLU A 80 7.31 -1.58 6.27
N PHE A 81 6.10 -1.28 5.81
CA PHE A 81 5.07 -2.27 5.50
C PHE A 81 5.19 -2.67 4.03
N GLY A 82 5.40 -3.96 3.77
CA GLY A 82 5.58 -4.50 2.42
C GLY A 82 6.74 -3.86 1.66
N PRO A 83 8.00 -3.97 2.15
CA PRO A 83 9.13 -3.26 1.57
C PRO A 83 9.59 -3.78 0.19
N GLY A 84 8.89 -4.78 -0.38
CA GLY A 84 9.25 -5.41 -1.64
C GLY A 84 10.68 -5.97 -1.57
N ARG A 85 11.58 -5.44 -2.39
CA ARG A 85 13.00 -5.84 -2.42
C ARG A 85 13.87 -5.14 -1.35
N GLY A 86 13.31 -4.17 -0.63
CA GLY A 86 14.03 -3.32 0.32
C GLY A 86 14.71 -2.11 -0.30
N THR A 87 14.44 -1.83 -1.60
CA THR A 87 15.05 -0.71 -2.34
C THR A 87 14.71 0.64 -1.73
N LEU A 88 13.43 0.87 -1.39
CA LEU A 88 12.99 2.09 -0.71
C LEU A 88 13.73 2.26 0.62
N ALA A 89 13.68 1.25 1.48
CA ALA A 89 14.37 1.26 2.77
C ALA A 89 15.86 1.59 2.62
N ALA A 90 16.56 0.95 1.69
CA ALA A 90 17.99 1.17 1.48
C ALA A 90 18.30 2.63 1.10
N ASP A 91 17.53 3.21 0.18
CA ASP A 91 17.71 4.61 -0.23
C ASP A 91 17.29 5.60 0.87
N ALA A 92 16.18 5.33 1.55
CA ALA A 92 15.69 6.13 2.66
C ALA A 92 16.69 6.16 3.81
N LEU A 93 17.13 5.00 4.31
CA LEU A 93 18.07 4.87 5.42
C LEU A 93 19.42 5.53 5.10
N ARG A 94 19.93 5.36 3.86
CA ARG A 94 21.15 6.03 3.40
C ARG A 94 21.01 7.55 3.41
N ALA A 95 19.86 8.08 3.00
CA ALA A 95 19.61 9.52 3.03
C ALA A 95 19.42 10.03 4.47
N MET A 96 18.70 9.30 5.31
CA MET A 96 18.50 9.59 6.74
C MET A 96 19.82 9.65 7.51
N GLU A 97 20.76 8.73 7.23
CA GLU A 97 22.10 8.73 7.84
C GLU A 97 22.85 10.03 7.58
N SER A 98 22.71 10.62 6.38
CA SER A 98 23.33 11.92 6.05
C SER A 98 22.77 13.09 6.86
N ALA A 99 21.56 12.95 7.40
CA ALA A 99 20.93 13.89 8.34
C ALA A 99 21.21 13.53 9.82
N GLY A 100 21.98 12.47 10.08
CA GLY A 100 22.29 11.98 11.43
C GLY A 100 21.20 11.13 12.06
N CYS A 101 20.22 10.65 11.28
CA CYS A 101 19.15 9.78 11.75
C CYS A 101 19.47 8.32 11.38
N THR A 102 19.81 7.50 12.39
CA THR A 102 20.15 6.08 12.21
C THR A 102 19.23 5.19 13.08
N PRO A 103 17.94 5.08 12.75
CA PRO A 103 16.98 4.33 13.56
C PRO A 103 17.20 2.81 13.44
N GLY A 104 16.72 2.06 14.44
CA GLY A 104 16.57 0.60 14.31
C GLY A 104 15.54 0.29 13.22
N VAL A 105 15.75 -0.78 12.44
CA VAL A 105 14.98 -1.06 11.23
C VAL A 105 14.09 -2.27 11.41
N HIS A 106 12.79 -2.11 11.15
CA HIS A 106 11.81 -3.20 11.21
C HIS A 106 10.99 -3.26 9.92
N PHE A 107 10.79 -4.45 9.38
CA PHE A 107 9.95 -4.70 8.21
C PHE A 107 8.74 -5.55 8.58
N VAL A 108 7.57 -5.17 8.08
CA VAL A 108 6.35 -5.99 8.13
C VAL A 108 6.23 -6.69 6.77
N GLU A 109 6.62 -7.97 6.74
CA GLU A 109 6.71 -8.78 5.52
C GLU A 109 6.30 -10.21 5.83
N THR A 110 5.47 -10.84 5.00
CA THR A 110 5.04 -12.23 5.19
C THR A 110 5.75 -13.22 4.27
N SER A 111 6.28 -12.76 3.14
CA SER A 111 6.97 -13.58 2.12
C SER A 111 8.40 -13.96 2.54
N PRO A 112 8.71 -15.25 2.73
CA PRO A 112 10.08 -15.68 3.02
C PRO A 112 11.07 -15.33 1.91
N THR A 113 10.60 -15.35 0.65
CA THR A 113 11.41 -15.01 -0.53
C THR A 113 11.83 -13.55 -0.51
N LEU A 114 10.89 -12.63 -0.25
CA LEU A 114 11.18 -11.20 -0.17
C LEU A 114 12.03 -10.87 1.06
N ARG A 115 11.81 -11.52 2.22
CA ARG A 115 12.70 -11.36 3.39
C ARG A 115 14.15 -11.68 3.07
N ALA A 116 14.39 -12.75 2.30
CA ALA A 116 15.75 -13.11 1.88
C ALA A 116 16.37 -12.10 0.91
N GLU A 117 15.58 -11.45 0.06
CA GLU A 117 16.04 -10.38 -0.83
C GLU A 117 16.30 -9.08 -0.06
N GLN A 118 15.39 -8.70 0.84
CA GLN A 118 15.51 -7.53 1.73
C GLN A 118 16.76 -7.61 2.59
N ALA A 119 17.09 -8.78 3.13
CA ALA A 119 18.31 -9.00 3.93
C ALA A 119 19.62 -8.71 3.17
N LYS A 120 19.61 -8.75 1.83
CA LYS A 120 20.77 -8.37 1.01
C LYS A 120 20.95 -6.86 0.93
N HIS A 121 19.86 -6.10 0.95
CA HIS A 121 19.86 -4.65 0.84
C HIS A 121 19.95 -3.96 2.21
N VAL A 122 19.29 -4.53 3.23
CA VAL A 122 19.19 -3.98 4.58
C VAL A 122 19.44 -5.10 5.60
N PRO A 123 20.70 -5.54 5.77
CA PRO A 123 21.05 -6.70 6.59
C PRO A 123 20.76 -6.53 8.09
N GLN A 124 20.61 -5.30 8.56
CA GLN A 124 20.30 -4.96 9.95
C GLN A 124 18.80 -4.95 10.26
N ALA A 125 17.93 -5.23 9.28
CA ALA A 125 16.49 -5.23 9.50
C ALA A 125 16.04 -6.40 10.39
N GLU A 126 15.00 -6.16 11.18
CA GLU A 126 14.24 -7.19 11.87
C GLU A 126 12.86 -7.37 11.21
N TRP A 127 12.35 -8.59 11.14
CA TRP A 127 11.10 -8.88 10.43
C TRP A 127 9.97 -9.28 11.37
N ALA A 128 8.82 -8.63 11.21
CA ALA A 128 7.55 -9.00 11.82
C ALA A 128 6.58 -9.54 10.74
N MET A 129 5.64 -10.39 11.16
CA MET A 129 4.55 -10.86 10.29
C MET A 129 3.44 -9.82 10.15
N ASP A 130 3.28 -8.99 11.17
CA ASP A 130 2.23 -7.98 11.29
C ASP A 130 2.69 -6.82 12.20
N GLY A 131 1.82 -5.84 12.40
CA GLY A 131 2.10 -4.69 13.27
C GLY A 131 2.19 -5.02 14.76
N VAL A 132 1.82 -6.23 15.21
CA VAL A 132 1.91 -6.63 16.62
C VAL A 132 3.37 -6.86 17.01
N GLY A 133 4.16 -7.46 16.11
CA GLY A 133 5.58 -7.75 16.34
C GLY A 133 6.52 -6.53 16.32
N LEU A 134 5.99 -5.32 16.10
CA LEU A 134 6.80 -4.10 16.09
C LEU A 134 7.25 -3.68 17.51
N PRO A 135 8.38 -2.97 17.64
CA PRO A 135 8.87 -2.44 18.92
C PRO A 135 7.98 -1.34 19.50
N ASP A 136 7.87 -1.29 20.83
CA ASP A 136 7.07 -0.31 21.60
C ASP A 136 7.92 0.64 22.45
N ASP A 137 9.23 0.71 22.18
CA ASP A 137 10.23 1.40 22.99
C ASP A 137 10.69 2.76 22.43
N GLY A 138 10.02 3.28 21.40
CA GLY A 138 10.29 4.60 20.84
C GLY A 138 9.40 4.96 19.65
N PRO A 139 9.45 6.22 19.16
CA PRO A 139 8.63 6.67 18.05
C PRO A 139 8.82 5.85 16.78
N LEU A 140 7.72 5.62 16.06
CA LEU A 140 7.73 4.91 14.78
C LEU A 140 7.83 5.91 13.62
N LEU A 141 8.80 5.72 12.73
CA LEU A 141 8.95 6.41 11.44
C LEU A 141 8.55 5.43 10.35
N VAL A 142 7.28 5.46 9.96
CA VAL A 142 6.67 4.39 9.16
C VAL A 142 6.53 4.80 7.70
N VAL A 143 6.81 3.87 6.79
CA VAL A 143 6.43 3.96 5.38
C VAL A 143 5.58 2.77 4.98
N ALA A 144 4.54 3.02 4.18
CA ALA A 144 3.79 2.00 3.47
C ALA A 144 3.61 2.49 2.02
N ASN A 145 4.42 1.98 1.10
CA ASN A 145 4.35 2.31 -0.32
C ASN A 145 3.76 1.13 -1.09
N GLU A 146 2.63 1.33 -1.79
CA GLU A 146 1.97 0.28 -2.59
C GLU A 146 1.73 -0.98 -1.74
N PHE A 147 1.25 -0.76 -0.52
CA PHE A 147 0.94 -1.81 0.45
C PHE A 147 -0.58 -1.98 0.61
N PHE A 148 -1.33 -0.89 0.54
CA PHE A 148 -2.75 -0.87 0.86
C PHE A 148 -3.61 -1.31 -0.34
N ASP A 149 -3.14 -1.10 -1.57
CA ASP A 149 -3.78 -1.58 -2.80
C ASP A 149 -3.88 -3.10 -2.91
N ALA A 150 -2.88 -3.82 -2.38
CA ALA A 150 -2.79 -5.27 -2.37
C ALA A 150 -3.63 -5.91 -1.24
N LEU A 151 -4.25 -5.10 -0.37
CA LEU A 151 -5.05 -5.61 0.74
C LEU A 151 -6.46 -6.03 0.30
N PRO A 152 -7.03 -7.09 0.90
CA PRO A 152 -8.31 -7.62 0.47
C PRO A 152 -9.49 -6.64 0.58
N ILE A 153 -10.17 -6.42 -0.55
CA ILE A 153 -11.39 -5.61 -0.63
C ILE A 153 -12.68 -6.45 -0.70
N ARG A 154 -13.78 -5.87 -0.28
CA ARG A 154 -15.15 -6.31 -0.58
C ARG A 154 -15.77 -5.38 -1.59
N GLN A 155 -16.61 -5.91 -2.45
CA GLN A 155 -17.43 -5.13 -3.37
C GLN A 155 -18.90 -5.29 -2.97
N LEU A 156 -19.58 -4.18 -2.75
CA LEU A 156 -21.03 -4.11 -2.56
C LEU A 156 -21.65 -3.62 -3.87
N VAL A 157 -22.68 -4.29 -4.36
CA VAL A 157 -23.36 -4.00 -5.62
C VAL A 157 -24.80 -3.57 -5.33
N LYS A 158 -25.23 -2.48 -5.95
CA LYS A 158 -26.60 -1.98 -5.86
C LYS A 158 -27.54 -2.81 -6.74
N THR A 159 -28.49 -3.53 -6.13
CA THR A 159 -29.54 -4.30 -6.81
C THR A 159 -30.92 -3.71 -6.58
N ALA A 160 -31.94 -4.27 -7.24
CA ALA A 160 -33.34 -3.89 -7.05
C ALA A 160 -33.83 -4.13 -5.61
N GLU A 161 -33.25 -5.12 -4.93
CA GLU A 161 -33.58 -5.53 -3.57
C GLU A 161 -32.71 -4.82 -2.50
N GLY A 162 -31.84 -3.89 -2.89
CA GLY A 162 -30.91 -3.17 -2.02
C GLY A 162 -29.44 -3.45 -2.32
N TRP A 163 -28.56 -3.05 -1.41
CA TRP A 163 -27.13 -3.35 -1.56
C TRP A 163 -26.82 -4.79 -1.14
N ARG A 164 -26.01 -5.47 -1.95
CA ARG A 164 -25.60 -6.87 -1.76
C ARG A 164 -24.10 -7.01 -1.93
N GLU A 165 -23.48 -7.96 -1.26
CA GLU A 165 -22.05 -8.23 -1.48
C GLU A 165 -21.83 -9.06 -2.76
N ARG A 166 -20.80 -8.71 -3.54
CA ARG A 166 -20.27 -9.55 -4.61
C ARG A 166 -19.41 -10.65 -4.00
N LEU A 167 -19.79 -11.89 -4.30
CA LEU A 167 -19.11 -13.10 -3.88
C LEU A 167 -18.43 -13.76 -5.09
N VAL A 168 -17.54 -14.71 -4.82
CA VAL A 168 -16.88 -15.55 -5.82
C VAL A 168 -17.43 -16.97 -5.67
N ALA A 169 -18.08 -17.45 -6.73
CA ALA A 169 -18.48 -18.84 -6.87
C ALA A 169 -17.51 -19.57 -7.79
N CYS A 170 -17.62 -20.90 -7.85
CA CYS A 170 -16.86 -21.71 -8.80
C CYS A 170 -17.68 -22.85 -9.39
N GLN A 171 -17.26 -23.29 -10.57
CA GLN A 171 -17.55 -24.59 -11.13
C GLN A 171 -16.21 -25.23 -11.48
N ASP A 172 -15.85 -26.32 -10.80
CA ASP A 172 -14.48 -26.84 -10.79
C ASP A 172 -13.49 -25.70 -10.44
N THR A 173 -12.45 -25.46 -11.24
CA THR A 173 -11.48 -24.37 -11.05
C THR A 173 -11.82 -23.10 -11.82
N LEU A 174 -13.03 -23.00 -12.41
CA LEU A 174 -13.52 -21.77 -13.03
C LEU A 174 -14.22 -20.91 -11.98
N PHE A 175 -13.66 -19.74 -11.68
CA PHE A 175 -14.23 -18.79 -10.72
C PHE A 175 -15.00 -17.67 -11.42
N LEU A 176 -16.10 -17.24 -10.82
CA LEU A 176 -16.92 -16.16 -11.36
C LEU A 176 -17.53 -15.29 -10.24
N PRO A 177 -17.69 -13.98 -10.48
CA PRO A 177 -18.41 -13.12 -9.57
C PRO A 177 -19.91 -13.43 -9.60
N ILE A 178 -20.52 -13.52 -8.43
CA ILE A 178 -21.97 -13.63 -8.25
C ILE A 178 -22.45 -12.60 -7.22
N VAL A 179 -23.74 -12.30 -7.22
CA VAL A 179 -24.35 -11.42 -6.22
C VAL A 179 -24.87 -12.26 -5.05
N GLY A 180 -24.41 -11.95 -3.84
CA GLY A 180 -24.86 -12.58 -2.61
C GLY A 180 -26.29 -12.17 -2.22
N THR A 181 -26.89 -12.92 -1.30
CA THR A 181 -28.28 -12.69 -0.86
C THR A 181 -28.39 -11.80 0.38
N ARG A 182 -27.31 -11.66 1.17
CA ARG A 182 -27.26 -10.84 2.39
C ARG A 182 -27.36 -9.35 2.06
N GLY A 183 -28.27 -8.63 2.73
CA GLY A 183 -28.40 -7.18 2.62
C GLY A 183 -27.35 -6.41 3.40
N PHE A 184 -26.85 -5.31 2.81
CA PHE A 184 -25.82 -4.44 3.39
C PHE A 184 -26.26 -2.98 3.53
N ASP A 185 -27.51 -2.64 3.20
CA ASP A 185 -28.04 -1.28 3.25
C ASP A 185 -27.74 -0.48 4.54
N PRO A 186 -27.76 -1.08 5.76
CA PRO A 186 -27.45 -0.34 7.00
C PRO A 186 -26.03 0.22 7.11
N ILE A 187 -25.06 -0.31 6.36
CA ILE A 187 -23.66 0.16 6.39
C ILE A 187 -23.32 1.09 5.23
N ILE A 188 -24.27 1.34 4.31
CA ILE A 188 -24.05 2.19 3.15
C ILE A 188 -24.15 3.66 3.55
N PRO A 189 -23.17 4.51 3.16
CA PRO A 189 -23.24 5.94 3.40
C PRO A 189 -24.58 6.53 2.91
N PRO A 190 -25.25 7.39 3.68
CA PRO A 190 -26.59 7.89 3.34
C PRO A 190 -26.70 8.49 1.93
N HIS A 191 -25.66 9.20 1.47
CA HIS A 191 -25.62 9.82 0.15
C HIS A 191 -25.45 8.81 -1.02
N LEU A 192 -25.07 7.55 -0.74
CA LEU A 192 -24.94 6.48 -1.73
C LEU A 192 -26.12 5.50 -1.74
N GLN A 193 -27.07 5.61 -0.80
CA GLN A 193 -28.21 4.69 -0.74
C GLN A 193 -29.07 4.71 -2.01
N GLY A 194 -29.20 5.89 -2.64
CA GLY A 194 -29.92 6.12 -3.89
C GLY A 194 -29.11 5.90 -5.17
N ALA A 195 -27.96 5.24 -5.11
CA ALA A 195 -27.14 4.98 -6.29
C ALA A 195 -27.90 4.20 -7.38
N PRO A 196 -27.53 4.37 -8.67
CA PRO A 196 -28.07 3.57 -9.76
C PRO A 196 -27.89 2.06 -9.57
N LEU A 197 -28.77 1.26 -10.18
CA LEU A 197 -28.60 -0.20 -10.22
C LEU A 197 -27.28 -0.55 -10.93
N GLY A 198 -26.56 -1.54 -10.38
CA GLY A 198 -25.25 -1.96 -10.86
C GLY A 198 -24.08 -1.12 -10.32
N SER A 199 -24.33 -0.04 -9.57
CA SER A 199 -23.27 0.69 -8.87
C SER A 199 -22.49 -0.24 -7.92
N VAL A 200 -21.17 -0.10 -7.91
CA VAL A 200 -20.26 -0.85 -7.05
C VAL A 200 -19.66 0.10 -6.01
N LEU A 201 -19.64 -0.32 -4.75
CA LEU A 201 -18.96 0.35 -3.66
C LEU A 201 -17.92 -0.62 -3.10
N GLU A 202 -16.66 -0.19 -3.09
CA GLU A 202 -15.56 -0.97 -2.53
C GLU A 202 -15.32 -0.60 -1.06
N THR A 203 -15.02 -1.60 -0.25
CA THR A 203 -14.66 -1.41 1.16
C THR A 203 -13.47 -2.31 1.49
N ALA A 204 -12.54 -1.84 2.32
CA ALA A 204 -11.34 -2.58 2.69
C ALA A 204 -11.22 -2.77 4.21
N PRO A 205 -11.98 -3.69 4.84
CA PRO A 205 -11.94 -3.89 6.29
C PRO A 205 -10.55 -4.24 6.82
N ALA A 206 -9.73 -4.95 6.03
CA ALA A 206 -8.35 -5.29 6.38
C ALA A 206 -7.46 -4.04 6.48
N ALA A 207 -7.54 -3.15 5.48
CA ALA A 207 -6.84 -1.86 5.48
C ALA A 207 -7.20 -1.01 6.70
N VAL A 208 -8.50 -0.89 7.00
CA VAL A 208 -8.98 -0.16 8.19
C VAL A 208 -8.43 -0.78 9.48
N ALA A 209 -8.44 -2.11 9.60
CA ALA A 209 -7.95 -2.78 10.80
C ALA A 209 -6.44 -2.56 11.01
N ILE A 210 -5.64 -2.70 9.95
CA ILE A 210 -4.19 -2.47 10.00
C ILE A 210 -3.89 -1.00 10.35
N LEU A 211 -4.56 -0.06 9.69
CA LEU A 211 -4.30 1.35 9.93
C LEU A 211 -4.71 1.79 11.34
N ARG A 212 -5.82 1.28 11.89
CA ARG A 212 -6.20 1.55 13.29
C ARG A 212 -5.15 1.02 14.26
N GLN A 213 -4.65 -0.19 14.05
CA GLN A 213 -3.58 -0.73 14.88
C GLN A 213 -2.31 0.13 14.81
N LEU A 214 -1.89 0.53 13.61
CA LEU A 214 -0.74 1.40 13.41
C LEU A 214 -0.94 2.78 14.06
N ALA A 215 -2.09 3.42 13.83
CA ALA A 215 -2.43 4.73 14.39
C ALA A 215 -2.41 4.70 15.92
N LYS A 216 -3.02 3.68 16.54
CA LYS A 216 -2.99 3.48 17.98
C LYS A 216 -1.56 3.38 18.53
N ARG A 217 -0.67 2.67 17.84
CA ARG A 217 0.74 2.60 18.24
C ARG A 217 1.43 3.94 18.11
N ILE A 218 1.31 4.59 16.95
CA ILE A 218 1.86 5.93 16.71
C ILE A 218 1.43 6.89 17.82
N VAL A 219 0.14 6.95 18.16
CA VAL A 219 -0.38 7.82 19.23
C VAL A 219 0.23 7.47 20.60
N ALA A 220 0.40 6.19 20.91
CA ALA A 220 0.90 5.74 22.21
C ALA A 220 2.40 6.01 22.42
N GLN A 221 3.24 5.87 21.38
CA GLN A 221 4.71 5.91 21.50
C GLN A 221 5.37 7.06 20.70
N GLY A 222 4.59 7.86 19.99
CA GLY A 222 5.06 8.92 19.12
C GLY A 222 5.37 8.45 17.69
N GLY A 223 5.64 9.43 16.82
CA GLY A 223 6.08 9.18 15.45
C GLY A 223 5.05 9.57 14.38
N CYS A 224 5.31 9.09 13.16
CA CYS A 224 4.48 9.31 11.98
C CYS A 224 4.52 8.13 11.00
N ALA A 225 3.54 8.09 10.10
CA ALA A 225 3.50 7.21 8.95
C ALA A 225 3.28 8.02 7.67
N LEU A 226 4.03 7.68 6.62
CA LEU A 226 3.79 8.12 5.25
C LEU A 226 3.22 6.93 4.46
N ILE A 227 1.99 7.06 4.00
CA ILE A 227 1.29 6.03 3.23
C ILE A 227 1.13 6.56 1.81
N ILE A 228 1.72 5.87 0.83
CA ILE A 228 1.73 6.27 -0.58
C ILE A 228 1.16 5.13 -1.41
N ASP A 229 0.11 5.42 -2.17
CA ASP A 229 -0.57 4.42 -2.99
C ASP A 229 -1.37 5.09 -4.10
N TYR A 230 -1.83 4.34 -5.09
CA TYR A 230 -2.76 4.86 -6.10
C TYR A 230 -4.20 4.70 -5.64
N GLY A 231 -4.98 5.77 -5.79
CA GLY A 231 -6.32 5.78 -5.22
C GLY A 231 -7.08 7.08 -5.35
N TYR A 232 -8.10 7.22 -4.50
CA TYR A 232 -9.07 8.31 -4.49
C TYR A 232 -9.39 8.74 -3.06
N SER A 233 -10.22 9.79 -2.93
CA SER A 233 -10.66 10.30 -1.63
C SER A 233 -12.17 10.39 -1.56
N GLY A 234 -12.76 9.68 -0.60
CA GLY A 234 -14.18 9.69 -0.27
C GLY A 234 -14.83 8.36 -0.62
N PRO A 235 -15.96 7.98 0.00
CA PRO A 235 -16.70 6.84 -0.50
C PRO A 235 -17.13 7.13 -1.95
N ALA A 236 -16.58 6.38 -2.90
CA ALA A 236 -16.82 6.54 -4.32
C ALA A 236 -17.50 5.30 -4.89
N ILE A 237 -18.30 5.51 -5.95
CA ILE A 237 -18.84 4.41 -6.73
C ILE A 237 -17.83 4.07 -7.83
N GLY A 238 -17.38 2.83 -7.87
CA GLY A 238 -16.39 2.37 -8.83
C GLY A 238 -16.05 0.89 -8.61
N ASP A 239 -15.63 0.25 -9.68
CA ASP A 239 -15.01 -1.08 -9.67
C ASP A 239 -13.54 -0.86 -10.03
N THR A 240 -12.66 -0.99 -9.04
CA THR A 240 -11.22 -0.74 -9.18
C THR A 240 -10.39 -1.99 -9.02
N LEU A 241 -11.03 -3.15 -8.76
CA LEU A 241 -10.36 -4.44 -8.75
C LEU A 241 -9.68 -4.67 -10.10
N GLN A 242 -8.37 -4.82 -10.05
CA GLN A 242 -7.53 -5.06 -11.21
C GLN A 242 -6.65 -6.27 -10.98
N ALA A 243 -6.29 -6.91 -12.07
CA ALA A 243 -5.28 -7.94 -12.09
C ALA A 243 -4.28 -7.63 -13.20
N VAL A 244 -2.99 -7.69 -12.87
CA VAL A 244 -1.91 -7.39 -13.80
C VAL A 244 -1.00 -8.61 -13.93
N ARG A 245 -0.67 -8.94 -15.18
CA ARG A 245 0.31 -9.97 -15.51
C ARG A 245 1.08 -9.58 -16.75
N GLY A 246 2.41 -9.63 -16.70
CA GLY A 246 3.27 -9.28 -17.84
C GLY A 246 2.99 -7.89 -18.43
N HIS A 247 2.73 -6.90 -17.57
CA HIS A 247 2.36 -5.51 -17.94
C HIS A 247 1.01 -5.33 -18.68
N GLY A 248 0.10 -6.30 -18.60
CA GLY A 248 -1.25 -6.21 -19.16
C GLY A 248 -2.36 -6.52 -18.16
N PHE A 249 -3.54 -5.94 -18.39
CA PHE A 249 -4.74 -6.28 -17.63
C PHE A 249 -5.26 -7.67 -18.00
N VAL A 250 -5.57 -8.46 -16.97
CA VAL A 250 -6.12 -9.80 -17.09
C VAL A 250 -7.37 -9.93 -16.23
N ASN A 251 -8.14 -11.01 -16.44
CA ASN A 251 -9.34 -11.26 -15.66
C ASN A 251 -8.98 -11.61 -14.21
N PRO A 252 -9.44 -10.86 -13.18
CA PRO A 252 -9.08 -11.08 -11.78
C PRO A 252 -9.46 -12.46 -11.23
N TYR A 253 -10.44 -13.13 -11.84
CA TYR A 253 -10.94 -14.42 -11.37
C TYR A 253 -10.22 -15.63 -11.98
N GLU A 254 -9.34 -15.40 -12.97
CA GLU A 254 -8.59 -16.47 -13.62
C GLU A 254 -7.25 -16.73 -12.91
N ASN A 255 -6.82 -17.99 -12.86
CA ASN A 255 -5.52 -18.41 -12.33
C ASN A 255 -5.15 -17.76 -10.97
N PRO A 256 -5.99 -17.87 -9.92
CA PRO A 256 -5.71 -17.23 -8.64
C PRO A 256 -4.34 -17.66 -8.09
N GLY A 257 -3.54 -16.67 -7.68
CA GLY A 257 -2.18 -16.85 -7.19
C GLY A 257 -1.09 -16.72 -8.25
N GLU A 258 -1.45 -16.61 -9.54
CA GLU A 258 -0.50 -16.45 -10.65
C GLU A 258 -0.34 -14.99 -11.12
N GLN A 259 -1.15 -14.09 -10.58
CA GLN A 259 -1.20 -12.67 -10.93
C GLN A 259 -1.44 -11.84 -9.68
N ASP A 260 -0.96 -10.61 -9.69
CA ASP A 260 -1.21 -9.67 -8.61
C ASP A 260 -2.64 -9.13 -8.72
N LEU A 261 -3.35 -9.07 -7.61
CA LEU A 261 -4.67 -8.47 -7.52
C LEU A 261 -4.59 -7.21 -6.68
N THR A 262 -5.02 -6.09 -7.25
CA THR A 262 -4.97 -4.79 -6.58
C THR A 262 -6.29 -4.06 -6.70
N ALA A 263 -6.49 -3.06 -5.84
CA ALA A 263 -7.61 -2.14 -5.91
C ALA A 263 -7.16 -0.74 -5.49
N HIS A 264 -7.85 0.29 -5.99
CA HIS A 264 -7.55 1.66 -5.60
C HIS A 264 -7.82 1.89 -4.11
N VAL A 265 -6.92 2.63 -3.46
CA VAL A 265 -7.03 2.96 -2.04
C VAL A 265 -8.00 4.13 -1.80
N ASP A 266 -8.94 3.97 -0.87
CA ASP A 266 -9.76 5.08 -0.36
C ASP A 266 -9.03 5.79 0.79
N PHE A 267 -8.35 6.89 0.46
CA PHE A 267 -7.58 7.69 1.41
C PHE A 267 -8.45 8.40 2.45
N ALA A 268 -9.74 8.65 2.17
CA ALA A 268 -10.64 9.23 3.16
C ALA A 268 -10.98 8.22 4.24
N THR A 269 -11.28 6.97 3.85
CA THR A 269 -11.49 5.87 4.80
C THR A 269 -10.26 5.64 5.66
N LEU A 270 -9.06 5.69 5.08
CA LEU A 270 -7.81 5.58 5.84
C LEU A 270 -7.65 6.74 6.84
N ALA A 271 -7.84 7.99 6.40
CA ALA A 271 -7.72 9.15 7.28
C ALA A 271 -8.71 9.09 8.47
N GLU A 272 -9.97 8.70 8.22
CA GLU A 272 -10.98 8.51 9.28
C GLU A 272 -10.62 7.36 10.23
N ALA A 273 -10.08 6.25 9.71
CA ALA A 273 -9.61 5.14 10.52
C ALA A 273 -8.48 5.57 11.47
N ALA A 274 -7.57 6.44 11.03
CA ALA A 274 -6.53 6.99 11.88
C ALA A 274 -7.09 7.96 12.94
N ARG A 275 -7.99 8.87 12.55
CA ARG A 275 -8.62 9.84 13.47
C ARG A 275 -9.46 9.15 14.55
N ALA A 276 -10.06 8.00 14.25
CA ALA A 276 -10.78 7.19 15.22
C ALA A 276 -9.90 6.64 16.36
N GLU A 277 -8.57 6.66 16.19
CA GLU A 277 -7.59 6.28 17.21
C GLU A 277 -6.81 7.50 17.75
N ASP A 278 -7.38 8.70 17.64
CA ASP A 278 -6.82 9.99 18.09
C ASP A 278 -5.54 10.43 17.35
N ALA A 279 -5.21 9.83 16.21
CA ALA A 279 -4.10 10.27 15.38
C ALA A 279 -4.49 11.49 14.53
N MET A 280 -3.50 12.33 14.20
CA MET A 280 -3.67 13.41 13.23
C MET A 280 -3.45 12.87 11.82
N ALA A 281 -4.32 13.23 10.87
CA ALA A 281 -4.25 12.79 9.48
C ALA A 281 -4.21 13.99 8.52
N TYR A 282 -3.20 14.02 7.64
CA TYR A 282 -2.95 15.07 6.65
C TYR A 282 -3.00 14.51 5.23
N GLY A 283 -3.42 15.34 4.27
CA GLY A 283 -3.66 14.94 2.88
C GLY A 283 -5.08 14.41 2.64
N PRO A 284 -5.31 13.65 1.54
CA PRO A 284 -4.29 13.20 0.59
C PRO A 284 -3.69 14.35 -0.23
N VAL A 285 -2.41 14.22 -0.57
CA VAL A 285 -1.72 15.04 -1.57
C VAL A 285 -1.31 14.17 -2.75
N GLU A 286 -1.27 14.73 -3.95
CA GLU A 286 -0.77 14.02 -5.13
C GLU A 286 0.74 13.78 -5.03
N GLN A 287 1.21 12.62 -5.49
CA GLN A 287 2.61 12.22 -5.40
C GLN A 287 3.54 13.24 -6.09
N GLY A 288 3.13 13.75 -7.26
CA GLY A 288 3.91 14.73 -7.99
C GLY A 288 4.09 16.03 -7.18
N ALA A 289 3.02 16.50 -6.55
CA ALA A 289 3.06 17.67 -5.69
C ALA A 289 3.94 17.43 -4.43
N LEU A 290 3.80 16.27 -3.80
CA LEU A 290 4.62 15.87 -2.65
C LEU A 290 6.11 15.89 -2.99
N LEU A 291 6.52 15.17 -4.05
CA LEU A 291 7.93 15.04 -4.42
C LEU A 291 8.53 16.38 -4.88
N LYS A 292 7.75 17.22 -5.57
CA LYS A 292 8.15 18.60 -5.91
C LYS A 292 8.37 19.42 -4.64
N ALA A 293 7.47 19.36 -3.66
CA ALA A 293 7.60 20.05 -2.39
C ALA A 293 8.82 19.56 -1.56
N LEU A 294 9.15 18.27 -1.64
CA LEU A 294 10.34 17.69 -1.01
C LEU A 294 11.65 18.01 -1.74
N GLY A 295 11.60 18.61 -2.93
CA GLY A 295 12.77 19.09 -3.66
C GLY A 295 13.36 18.11 -4.67
N ILE A 296 12.54 17.25 -5.28
CA ILE A 296 12.98 16.32 -6.34
C ILE A 296 13.68 17.02 -7.52
N ASP A 297 13.25 18.23 -7.88
CA ASP A 297 13.84 19.00 -8.97
C ASP A 297 15.28 19.45 -8.64
N ALA A 298 15.55 19.82 -7.39
CA ALA A 298 16.91 20.11 -6.94
C ALA A 298 17.76 18.84 -6.90
N ARG A 299 17.15 17.71 -6.50
CA ARG A 299 17.86 16.43 -6.41
C ARG A 299 18.28 15.90 -7.77
N VAL A 300 17.40 15.93 -8.77
CA VAL A 300 17.72 15.49 -10.14
C VAL A 300 18.81 16.35 -10.76
N GLN A 301 18.84 17.66 -10.47
CA GLN A 301 19.92 18.56 -10.90
C GLN A 301 21.26 18.17 -10.27
N ALA A 302 21.29 17.94 -8.96
CA ALA A 302 22.50 17.54 -8.25
C ALA A 302 23.05 16.18 -8.74
N LEU A 303 22.18 15.20 -8.97
CA LEU A 303 22.58 13.89 -9.51
C LEU A 303 23.07 14.01 -10.96
N SER A 304 22.38 14.78 -11.79
CA SER A 304 22.78 15.02 -13.18
C SER A 304 24.14 15.72 -13.29
N ALA A 305 24.44 16.65 -12.38
CA ALA A 305 25.73 17.34 -12.34
C ALA A 305 26.89 16.40 -11.96
N ARG A 306 26.63 15.42 -11.08
CA ARG A 306 27.62 14.41 -10.68
C ARG A 306 27.79 13.28 -11.70
N SER A 307 26.81 13.06 -12.56
CA SER A 307 26.84 12.01 -13.58
C SER A 307 26.20 12.50 -14.89
N PRO A 308 26.89 13.38 -15.66
CA PRO A 308 26.33 13.99 -16.86
C PRO A 308 25.80 12.98 -17.88
N ASP A 309 26.49 11.84 -18.05
CA ASP A 309 26.11 10.77 -18.98
C ASP A 309 24.77 10.11 -18.63
N ARG A 310 24.35 10.18 -17.36
CA ARG A 310 23.07 9.65 -16.87
C ARG A 310 21.98 10.72 -16.76
N GLY A 311 22.30 11.99 -17.01
CA GLY A 311 21.39 13.11 -16.73
C GLY A 311 20.06 13.04 -17.48
N ALA A 312 20.04 12.52 -18.71
CA ALA A 312 18.79 12.34 -19.46
C ALA A 312 17.89 11.27 -18.83
N GLY A 313 18.46 10.13 -18.44
CA GLY A 313 17.71 9.06 -17.75
C GLY A 313 17.15 9.53 -16.41
N LEU A 314 17.97 10.22 -15.60
CA LEU A 314 17.54 10.76 -14.31
C LEU A 314 16.36 11.74 -14.42
N ARG A 315 16.33 12.56 -15.49
CA ARG A 315 15.18 13.45 -15.76
C ARG A 315 13.94 12.66 -16.17
N ALA A 316 14.09 11.65 -17.02
CA ALA A 316 12.97 10.77 -17.39
C ALA A 316 12.39 10.03 -16.17
N ASP A 317 13.25 9.54 -15.27
CA ASP A 317 12.83 8.89 -14.02
C ASP A 317 12.08 9.87 -13.11
N ARG A 318 12.58 11.11 -12.98
CA ARG A 318 11.87 12.18 -12.26
C ARG A 318 10.50 12.44 -12.89
N ASP A 319 10.43 12.61 -14.20
CA ASP A 319 9.17 12.94 -14.89
C ASP A 319 8.15 11.81 -14.73
N ARG A 320 8.59 10.55 -14.79
CA ARG A 320 7.74 9.37 -14.52
C ARG A 320 7.12 9.43 -13.13
N LEU A 321 7.85 9.91 -12.12
CA LEU A 321 7.38 9.99 -10.73
C LEU A 321 6.42 11.15 -10.46
N VAL A 322 6.47 12.25 -11.23
CA VAL A 322 5.81 13.52 -10.83
C VAL A 322 4.93 14.20 -11.87
N GLU A 323 4.97 13.76 -13.12
CA GLU A 323 4.07 14.29 -14.16
C GLU A 323 2.69 13.64 -14.05
N ASP A 324 1.66 14.43 -14.35
CA ASP A 324 0.26 14.10 -14.07
C ASP A 324 -0.23 12.93 -14.91
N GLU A 325 0.23 12.82 -16.18
CA GLU A 325 -0.06 11.71 -17.08
C GLU A 325 0.74 10.43 -16.75
N GLN A 326 1.57 10.48 -15.71
CA GLN A 326 2.37 9.35 -15.23
C GLN A 326 1.92 8.97 -13.82
N MET A 327 2.82 8.95 -12.84
CA MET A 327 2.48 8.62 -11.46
C MET A 327 2.02 9.84 -10.65
N GLY A 328 2.23 11.07 -11.15
CA GLY A 328 2.10 12.30 -10.38
C GLY A 328 0.72 12.52 -9.76
N SER A 329 -0.35 12.33 -10.54
CA SER A 329 -1.75 12.52 -10.12
C SER A 329 -2.44 11.24 -9.65
N LEU A 330 -2.05 10.10 -10.23
CA LEU A 330 -2.62 8.79 -9.94
C LEU A 330 -2.30 8.37 -8.50
N PHE A 331 -1.02 8.48 -8.13
CA PHE A 331 -0.53 8.20 -6.79
C PHE A 331 -0.81 9.37 -5.86
N LYS A 332 -1.18 9.04 -4.63
CA LYS A 332 -1.46 9.98 -3.55
C LYS A 332 -0.74 9.53 -2.31
N ALA A 333 -0.54 10.47 -1.40
CA ALA A 333 0.03 10.20 -0.11
C ALA A 333 -0.81 10.83 1.01
N ILE A 334 -0.89 10.14 2.14
CA ILE A 334 -1.35 10.71 3.42
C ILE A 334 -0.24 10.60 4.45
N ALA A 335 -0.24 11.54 5.39
CA ALA A 335 0.60 11.47 6.57
C ALA A 335 -0.26 11.28 7.82
N ILE A 336 0.06 10.26 8.62
CA ILE A 336 -0.56 10.02 9.93
C ILE A 336 0.48 10.32 11.01
N THR A 337 0.11 11.05 12.05
CA THR A 337 1.05 11.42 13.11
C THR A 337 0.41 11.32 14.49
N SER A 338 1.25 11.13 15.51
CA SER A 338 0.82 11.28 16.90
C SER A 338 0.52 12.76 17.22
N PRO A 339 -0.43 13.07 18.11
CA PRO A 339 -0.66 14.43 18.56
C PRO A 339 0.62 15.10 19.06
N GLY A 340 0.96 16.26 18.49
CA GLY A 340 2.17 17.01 18.84
C GLY A 340 3.44 16.58 18.09
N TRP A 341 3.39 15.54 17.26
CA TRP A 341 4.48 15.24 16.33
C TRP A 341 4.51 16.28 15.19
N PRO A 342 5.70 16.66 14.69
CA PRO A 342 5.79 17.61 13.58
C PRO A 342 5.10 17.08 12.32
N VAL A 343 4.35 17.96 11.64
CA VAL A 343 3.74 17.64 10.34
C VAL A 343 4.86 17.35 9.34
N PRO A 344 4.90 16.18 8.67
CA PRO A 344 5.93 15.85 7.69
C PRO A 344 5.99 16.88 6.56
N ALA A 345 7.20 17.15 6.06
CA ALA A 345 7.39 18.07 4.95
C ALA A 345 6.60 17.59 3.71
N GLY A 346 6.01 18.54 2.98
CA GLY A 346 5.14 18.27 1.83
C GLY A 346 3.67 17.99 2.17
N PHE A 347 3.30 17.96 3.46
CA PHE A 347 1.91 17.86 3.95
C PHE A 347 1.46 19.09 4.75
N ALA A 348 2.34 20.07 4.92
CA ALA A 348 2.11 21.33 5.64
C ALA A 348 1.58 22.43 4.70
#